data_AF-A0A1I6GET9-F1
#
_entry.id   AF-A0A1I6GET9-F1
#
_cell.length_a   1.000
_cell.length_b   1.000
_cell.length_c   1.000
_cell.angle_alpha   90.00
_cell.angle_beta   90.00
_cell.angle_gamma   90.00
#
_symmetry.space_group_name_H-M   'P 1'
#
loop_
_entity.id
_entity.type
_entity.pdbx_description
1 polymer ?
#
loop_
_entity_poly.entity_id
_entity_poly.type
_entity_poly.pdbx_seq_one_letter_code
_entity_poly.pdbx_strand_id
1 'polypeptide(L)'
;MAGHTSCTAAPATQAPPAIGHNSQQAIEPNEPFGLRAAWLHFANMVEVRRLAKLHGRITRRKQSLDELVAERQLIMNRCIRRMRRAQGKN
;
A
#
# COMPACT_ATOMS: atom_id res chain seq x y z
N MET A 1 -37.78 -44.53 32.90
CA MET A 1 -36.32 -44.41 33.15
C MET A 1 -35.61 -44.79 31.86
N ALA A 2 -35.23 -43.79 31.05
CA ALA A 2 -34.36 -43.81 29.86
C ALA A 2 -34.83 -42.67 28.95
N GLY A 3 -34.05 -41.70 28.50
CA GLY A 3 -32.64 -41.38 28.64
C GLY A 3 -32.42 -40.28 27.59
N HIS A 4 -32.25 -39.03 28.01
CA HIS A 4 -32.05 -37.91 27.09
C HIS A 4 -30.70 -38.08 26.38
N THR A 5 -30.72 -38.27 25.06
CA THR A 5 -29.51 -38.26 24.24
C THR A 5 -29.11 -36.82 23.97
N SER A 6 -28.16 -36.31 24.75
CA SER A 6 -27.47 -35.05 24.45
C SER A 6 -26.70 -35.19 23.14
N CYS A 7 -27.10 -34.44 22.13
CA CYS A 7 -26.32 -34.27 20.91
C CYS A 7 -25.17 -33.31 21.20
N THR A 8 -23.99 -33.84 21.48
CA THR A 8 -22.76 -33.06 21.66
C THR A 8 -21.97 -33.07 20.35
N ALA A 9 -21.85 -31.92 19.70
CA ALA A 9 -21.01 -31.76 18.51
C ALA A 9 -19.53 -31.86 18.88
N ALA A 10 -18.74 -32.54 18.04
CA ALA A 10 -17.29 -32.64 18.19
C ALA A 10 -16.62 -31.28 17.91
N PRO A 11 -15.55 -30.90 18.65
CA PRO A 11 -14.82 -29.67 18.38
C PRO A 11 -14.06 -29.83 17.05
N ALA A 12 -14.41 -28.98 16.07
CA ALA A 12 -13.63 -28.86 14.85
C ALA A 12 -12.28 -28.21 15.19
N THR A 13 -11.23 -29.01 15.30
CA THR A 13 -9.84 -28.54 15.30
C THR A 13 -9.54 -27.95 13.93
N GLN A 14 -9.76 -26.65 13.77
CA GLN A 14 -9.23 -25.93 12.62
C GLN A 14 -7.72 -25.74 12.86
N ALA A 15 -6.92 -26.36 11.99
CA ALA A 15 -5.51 -26.01 11.88
C ALA A 15 -5.38 -24.51 11.56
N PRO A 16 -4.44 -23.78 12.18
CA PRO A 16 -4.24 -22.38 11.86
C PRO A 16 -3.92 -22.25 10.36
N PRO A 17 -4.54 -21.31 9.63
CA PRO A 17 -4.16 -21.07 8.25
C PRO A 17 -2.69 -20.71 8.24
N ALA A 18 -1.89 -21.53 7.53
CA ALA A 18 -0.50 -21.23 7.29
C ALA A 18 -0.43 -19.87 6.56
N ILE A 19 -0.05 -18.82 7.28
CA ILE A 19 0.21 -17.49 6.72
C ILE A 19 1.50 -17.61 5.91
N GLY A 20 1.38 -18.20 4.72
CA GLY A 20 2.45 -18.30 3.73
C GLY A 20 2.47 -17.05 2.85
N HIS A 21 2.79 -15.89 3.43
CA HIS A 21 3.22 -14.75 2.62
C HIS A 21 4.73 -14.86 2.36
N ASN A 22 5.12 -15.88 1.59
CA ASN A 22 6.47 -15.94 1.01
C ASN A 22 6.50 -15.03 -0.23
N SER A 23 6.43 -13.72 0.00
CA SER A 23 7.05 -12.80 -0.95
C SER A 23 8.54 -12.84 -0.65
N GLN A 24 9.22 -13.87 -1.13
CA GLN A 24 10.66 -13.78 -1.41
C GLN A 24 10.80 -12.81 -2.58
N GLN A 25 10.49 -11.53 -2.34
CA GLN A 25 11.06 -10.48 -3.15
C GLN A 25 12.55 -10.61 -2.90
N ALA A 26 13.30 -10.85 -3.97
CA ALA A 26 14.75 -10.73 -3.96
C ALA A 26 15.07 -9.48 -3.14
N ILE A 27 15.91 -9.63 -2.12
CA ILE A 27 16.48 -8.50 -1.42
C ILE A 27 17.43 -7.86 -2.43
N GLU A 28 16.85 -7.17 -3.42
CA GLU A 28 17.56 -6.18 -4.20
C GLU A 28 18.24 -5.28 -3.17
N PRO A 29 19.54 -5.01 -3.28
CA PRO A 29 20.22 -4.15 -2.33
C PRO A 29 19.50 -2.81 -2.36
N ASN A 30 18.64 -2.59 -1.36
CA ASN A 30 17.76 -1.43 -1.30
C ASN A 30 18.66 -0.24 -1.02
N GLU A 31 19.12 0.39 -2.10
CA GLU A 31 20.00 1.56 -2.02
C GLU A 31 19.32 2.58 -1.11
N PRO A 32 20.06 3.19 -0.16
CA PRO A 32 19.47 4.17 0.75
C PRO A 32 18.76 5.26 -0.05
N PHE A 33 17.46 5.43 0.22
CA PHE A 33 16.60 6.42 -0.46
C PHE A 33 16.39 6.16 -1.97
N GLY A 34 16.67 4.95 -2.46
CA GLY A 34 16.62 4.59 -3.88
C GLY A 34 17.73 5.23 -4.71
N LEU A 35 18.86 5.59 -4.07
CA LEU A 35 19.98 6.29 -4.70
C LEU A 35 21.32 5.74 -4.22
N ARG A 36 22.17 5.33 -5.17
CA ARG A 36 23.60 5.17 -4.94
C ARG A 36 24.33 6.49 -5.06
N ALA A 37 24.40 7.24 -3.96
CA ALA A 37 25.02 8.55 -3.95
C ALA A 37 26.33 8.58 -3.16
N ALA A 38 27.41 9.06 -3.79
CA ALA A 38 28.74 9.13 -3.18
C ALA A 38 28.79 10.05 -1.94
N TRP A 39 27.90 11.06 -1.86
CA TRP A 39 27.83 11.94 -0.69
C TRP A 39 27.44 11.19 0.60
N LEU A 40 26.82 10.01 0.49
CA LEU A 40 26.42 9.22 1.65
C LEU A 40 27.62 8.75 2.48
N HIS A 41 28.81 8.62 1.86
CA HIS A 41 30.05 8.29 2.55
C HIS A 41 30.49 9.38 3.55
N PHE A 42 30.02 10.61 3.39
CA PHE A 42 30.35 11.74 4.27
C PHE A 42 29.28 12.02 5.33
N ALA A 43 28.12 11.36 5.25
CA ALA A 43 27.03 11.59 6.19
C ALA A 43 27.22 10.81 7.50
N ASN A 44 26.94 11.46 8.63
CA ASN A 44 26.94 10.77 9.91
C ASN A 44 25.62 10.03 10.17
N MET A 45 25.60 9.16 11.18
CA MET A 45 24.42 8.34 11.49
C MET A 45 23.18 9.12 11.92
N VAL A 46 23.35 10.29 12.54
CA VAL A 46 22.23 11.16 12.91
C VAL A 46 21.57 11.74 11.67
N GLU A 47 22.38 12.21 10.71
CA GLU A 47 21.94 12.73 9.43
C GLU A 47 21.25 11.67 8.59
N VAL A 48 21.85 10.47 8.46
CA VAL A 48 21.26 9.35 7.71
C VAL A 48 19.91 8.95 8.31
N ARG A 49 19.78 8.86 9.64
CA ARG A 49 18.50 8.57 10.30
C ARG A 49 17.47 9.66 10.05
N ARG A 50 17.88 10.93 10.04
CA ARG A 50 16.98 12.06 9.74
C ARG A 50 16.53 12.01 8.28
N LEU A 51 17.43 11.72 7.35
CA LEU A 51 17.13 11.55 5.93
C LEU A 51 16.13 10.42 5.70
N ALA A 52 16.27 9.26 6.37
CA ALA A 52 15.29 8.18 6.29
C ALA A 52 13.88 8.60 6.71
N LYS A 53 13.76 9.35 7.81
CA LYS A 53 12.47 9.88 8.25
C LYS A 53 11.89 10.87 7.23
N LEU A 54 12.72 11.75 6.67
CA LEU A 54 12.30 12.71 5.66
C LEU A 54 11.86 12.02 4.37
N HIS A 55 12.64 11.06 3.88
CA HIS A 55 12.34 10.27 2.70
C HIS A 55 10.98 9.59 2.84
N GLY A 56 10.74 8.86 3.94
CA GLY A 56 9.44 8.22 4.17
C GLY A 56 8.27 9.22 4.25
N ARG A 57 8.47 10.41 4.83
CA ARG A 57 7.45 11.48 4.85
C ARG A 57 7.19 12.04 3.45
N ILE A 58 8.22 12.25 2.64
CA ILE A 58 8.10 12.73 1.26
C ILE A 58 7.34 11.70 0.42
N THR A 59 7.71 10.42 0.51
CA THR A 59 7.06 9.34 -0.24
C THR A 59 5.56 9.28 0.06
N ARG A 60 5.16 9.35 1.33
CA ARG A 60 3.73 9.40 1.69
C ARG A 60 3.01 10.62 1.14
N ARG A 61 3.64 11.81 1.18
CA ARG A 61 3.04 13.03 0.61
C ARG A 61 2.90 12.96 -0.90
N LYS A 62 3.87 12.35 -1.59
CA LYS A 62 3.76 12.10 -3.04
C LYS A 62 2.56 11.22 -3.35
N GLN A 63 2.37 10.12 -2.63
CA GLN A 63 1.19 9.25 -2.79
C GLN A 63 -0.12 10.00 -2.59
N SER A 64 -0.25 10.79 -1.50
CA SER A 64 -1.45 11.60 -1.29
C SER A 64 -1.65 12.65 -2.39
N LEU A 65 -0.57 13.23 -2.92
CA LEU A 65 -0.66 14.17 -4.05
C LEU A 65 -1.14 13.47 -5.32
N ASP A 66 -0.64 12.26 -5.60
CA ASP A 66 -1.04 11.47 -6.76
C ASP A 66 -2.53 11.14 -6.72
N GLU A 67 -3.07 10.80 -5.54
CA GLU A 67 -4.51 10.59 -5.33
C GLU A 67 -5.34 11.85 -5.65
N LEU A 68 -4.91 13.01 -5.14
CA LEU A 68 -5.58 14.29 -5.40
C LEU A 68 -5.53 14.67 -6.90
N VAL A 69 -4.40 14.43 -7.56
CA VAL A 69 -4.24 14.66 -9.00
C VAL A 69 -5.17 13.73 -9.80
N ALA A 70 -5.26 12.46 -9.42
CA ALA A 70 -6.15 11.50 -10.05
C ALA A 70 -7.62 11.89 -9.92
N GLU A 71 -8.06 12.31 -8.72
CA GLU A 71 -9.42 12.78 -8.50
C GLU A 71 -9.73 14.04 -9.33
N ARG A 72 -8.81 15.01 -9.35
CA ARG A 72 -8.94 16.21 -10.19
C ARG A 72 -9.13 15.83 -11.66
N GLN A 73 -8.31 14.92 -12.18
CA GLN A 73 -8.41 14.47 -13.57
C GLN A 73 -9.73 13.75 -13.85
N LEU A 74 -10.22 12.94 -12.91
CA LEU A 74 -11.51 12.25 -13.03
C LEU A 74 -12.66 13.26 -13.14
N ILE A 75 -12.66 14.30 -12.29
CA ILE A 75 -13.66 15.38 -12.33
C ILE A 75 -13.58 16.12 -13.67
N MET A 76 -12.39 16.53 -14.10
CA MET A 76 -12.20 17.20 -15.39
C MET A 76 -12.73 16.36 -16.55
N ASN A 77 -12.37 15.08 -16.61
CA ASN A 77 -12.83 14.15 -17.64
C ASN A 77 -14.37 14.00 -17.62
N ARG A 78 -14.98 13.97 -16.43
CA ARG A 78 -16.44 13.93 -16.28
C ARG A 78 -17.09 15.19 -16.84
N CYS A 79 -16.56 16.36 -16.53
CA CYS A 79 -17.04 17.64 -17.06
C CYS A 79 -16.89 17.72 -18.58
N ILE A 80 -15.74 17.30 -19.13
CA ILE A 80 -15.51 17.25 -20.58
C ILE A 80 -16.51 16.32 -21.27
N ARG A 81 -16.77 15.13 -20.71
CA ARG A 81 -17.79 14.22 -21.26
C ARG A 81 -19.18 14.83 -21.24
N ARG A 82 -19.58 15.51 -20.16
CA ARG A 82 -20.87 16.21 -20.09
C ARG A 82 -20.98 17.31 -21.15
N MET A 83 -19.92 18.10 -21.33
CA MET A 83 -19.84 19.14 -22.35
C MET A 83 -19.98 18.56 -23.76
N ARG A 84 -19.24 17.48 -24.08
CA ARG A 84 -19.33 16.80 -25.39
C ARG A 84 -20.74 16.28 -25.69
N ARG A 85 -21.38 15.64 -24.71
CA ARG A 85 -22.77 15.17 -24.81
C ARG A 85 -23.75 16.31 -25.08
N ALA A 86 -23.61 17.43 -24.38
CA ALA A 86 -24.45 18.62 -24.58
C ALA A 86 -24.29 19.21 -26.00
N GLN A 87 -23.12 19.03 -26.62
CA GLN A 87 -22.86 19.42 -28.01
C GLN A 87 -23.30 18.37 -29.04
N GLY A 88 -23.97 17.28 -28.63
CA GLY A 88 -24.37 16.18 -29.51
C GLY A 88 -23.21 15.30 -30.00
N LYS A 89 -22.01 15.46 -29.42
CA LYS A 89 -20.80 14.70 -29.79
C LYS A 89 -20.68 13.48 -28.88
N ASN A 90 -21.09 12.30 -29.35
CA ASN A 90 -20.85 11.01 -28.71
C ASN A 90 -20.42 9.97 -29.74
#